data_AF-A0A2E0GS11-F1
#
_entry.id   AF-A0A2E0GS11-F1
#
_cell.length_a   1.000
_cell.length_b   1.000
_cell.length_c   1.000
_cell.angle_alpha   90.00
_cell.angle_beta   90.00
_cell.angle_gamma   90.00
#
_symmetry.space_group_name_H-M   'P 1'
#
loop_
_entity.id
_entity.type
_entity.pdbx_description
1 polymer ?
#
loop_
_entity_poly.entity_id
_entity_poly.type
_entity_poly.pdbx_seq_one_letter_code
_entity_poly.pdbx_strand_id
1 'polypeptide(L)' 'MIEGRMKKFFKEITLLGQPFIKNPDLSVNDLLNESNAEIISFKRYEVGEGIEKKEENFADEVMAQIKGSES' A
#
# COMPACT_ATOMS: atom_id res chain seq x y z
N MET A 1 -0.01 8.11 -26.85
CA MET A 1 0.67 7.16 -25.93
C MET A 1 0.79 7.67 -24.48
N ILE A 2 1.05 8.96 -24.24
CA ILE A 2 1.26 9.50 -22.89
C ILE A 2 -0.07 9.69 -22.13
N GLU A 3 -1.08 10.31 -22.74
CA GLU A 3 -2.38 10.55 -22.09
C GLU A 3 -3.05 9.28 -21.58
N GLY A 4 -3.02 8.19 -22.36
CA GLY A 4 -3.57 6.90 -21.94
C GLY A 4 -2.86 6.33 -20.71
N ARG A 5 -1.52 6.48 -20.63
CA ARG A 5 -0.76 6.08 -19.45
C ARG A 5 -1.09 6.96 -18.25
N MET A 6 -1.30 8.25 -18.46
CA MET A 6 -1.71 9.16 -17.38
C MET A 6 -3.10 8.83 -16.86
N LYS A 7 -4.06 8.57 -17.74
CA LYS A 7 -5.39 8.08 -17.33
C LYS A 7 -5.31 6.79 -16.53
N LYS A 8 -4.46 5.84 -16.94
CA LYS A 8 -4.24 4.59 -16.20
C LYS A 8 -3.62 4.83 -14.82
N PHE A 9 -2.57 5.65 -14.76
CA PHE A 9 -1.88 6.01 -13.52
C PHE A 9 -2.84 6.62 -12.49
N PHE A 10 -3.69 7.55 -12.90
CA PHE A 10 -4.68 8.15 -11.99
C PHE A 10 -5.72 7.13 -11.51
N LYS A 11 -6.15 6.18 -12.35
CA LYS A 11 -7.06 5.10 -11.92
C LYS A 11 -6.44 4.19 -10.87
N GLU A 12 -5.14 3.97 -10.90
CA GLU A 12 -4.47 3.04 -9.97
C GLU A 12 -4.10 3.71 -8.64
N ILE A 13 -3.85 5.03 -8.63
CA ILE A 13 -3.28 5.72 -7.46
C ILE A 13 -4.29 6.61 -6.71
N THR A 14 -5.35 7.08 -7.37
CA THR A 14 -6.34 7.94 -6.70
C THR A 14 -7.48 7.11 -6.13
N LEU A 15 -7.92 7.44 -4.91
CA LEU A 15 -9.02 6.73 -4.25
C LEU A 15 -10.28 6.67 -5.12
N LEU A 16 -10.64 7.78 -5.75
CA LEU A 16 -11.85 7.90 -6.57
C LEU A 16 -11.76 7.09 -7.88
N GLY A 17 -10.58 6.97 -8.47
CA GLY A 17 -10.37 6.25 -9.73
C GLY A 17 -10.23 4.73 -9.56
N GLN A 18 -10.02 4.26 -8.34
CA GLN A 18 -9.80 2.85 -8.03
C GLN A 18 -11.10 2.04 -8.09
N PRO A 19 -11.01 0.75 -8.47
CA PRO A 19 -12.15 -0.17 -8.38
C PRO A 19 -12.53 -0.40 -6.92
N PHE A 20 -13.84 -0.51 -6.65
CA PHE A 20 -14.34 -0.76 -5.32
C PHE A 20 -14.11 -2.22 -4.90
N ILE A 21 -13.44 -2.45 -3.77
CA ILE A 21 -13.01 -3.79 -3.33
C ILE A 21 -14.18 -4.79 -3.23
N LYS A 22 -15.38 -4.34 -2.82
CA LYS A 22 -16.56 -5.23 -2.71
C LYS A 22 -17.30 -5.44 -4.03
N ASN A 23 -17.10 -4.54 -5.00
CA ASN A 23 -17.67 -4.66 -6.34
C ASN A 23 -16.69 -4.04 -7.35
N PRO A 24 -15.73 -4.83 -7.88
CA PRO A 24 -14.68 -4.32 -8.75
C PRO A 24 -15.14 -3.76 -10.09
N ASP A 25 -16.40 -4.01 -10.48
CA ASP A 25 -17.00 -3.48 -11.71
C ASP A 25 -17.31 -1.97 -11.62
N LEU A 26 -17.37 -1.44 -10.40
CA LEU A 26 -17.61 -0.02 -10.12
C LEU A 26 -16.34 0.64 -9.57
N SER A 27 -16.08 1.89 -9.96
CA SER A 27 -15.10 2.70 -9.25
C SER A 27 -15.67 3.23 -7.93
N VAL A 28 -14.80 3.64 -7.01
CA VAL A 28 -15.23 4.32 -5.77
C VAL A 28 -16.01 5.60 -6.09
N ASN A 29 -15.65 6.31 -7.15
CA ASN A 29 -16.39 7.50 -7.61
C ASN A 29 -17.81 7.16 -8.07
N ASP A 30 -17.96 6.07 -8.83
CA ASP A 30 -19.29 5.65 -9.34
C ASP A 30 -20.21 5.28 -8.17
N LEU A 31 -19.69 4.55 -7.18
CA LEU A 31 -20.42 4.22 -5.95
C LEU A 31 -20.90 5.45 -5.17
N LEU A 32 -20.04 6.47 -5.06
CA LEU A 32 -20.36 7.73 -4.37
C LEU A 32 -21.46 8.51 -5.09
N ASN A 33 -21.39 8.57 -6.43
CA ASN A 33 -22.40 9.22 -7.26
C ASN A 33 -23.77 8.53 -7.14
N GLU A 34 -23.79 7.19 -7.18
CA GLU A 34 -25.02 6.40 -6.97
C GLU A 34 -25.63 6.64 -5.57
N SER A 35 -24.78 6.89 -4.58
CA SER A 35 -25.19 7.12 -3.19
C SER A 35 -25.43 8.60 -2.85
N ASN A 36 -25.26 9.51 -3.81
CA ASN A 36 -25.29 10.96 -3.62
C ASN A 36 -24.45 11.43 -2.41
N ALA A 37 -23.22 10.91 -2.33
CA ALA A 37 -22.29 11.13 -1.23
C ALA A 37 -20.92 11.61 -1.75
N GLU A 38 -20.10 12.17 -0.85
CA GLU A 38 -18.76 12.67 -1.17
C GLU A 38 -17.76 12.30 -0.07
N ILE A 39 -16.51 12.03 -0.46
CA ILE A 39 -15.40 11.84 0.47
C ILE A 39 -14.68 13.17 0.67
N ILE A 40 -14.74 13.70 1.89
CA ILE A 40 -14.08 14.98 2.24
C ILE A 40 -12.58 14.76 2.50
N SER A 41 -12.22 13.70 3.23
CA SER A 41 -10.83 13.37 3.52
C SER A 41 -10.68 11.92 3.94
N PHE A 42 -9.47 11.36 3.77
CA PHE A 42 -9.09 10.08 4.33
C PHE A 42 -7.65 10.12 4.82
N LYS A 43 -7.32 9.24 5.77
CA LYS A 43 -5.95 8.98 6.21
C LYS A 43 -5.77 7.46 6.30
N ARG A 44 -4.68 6.95 5.73
CA ARG A 44 -4.28 5.55 5.85
C ARG A 44 -3.03 5.50 6.72
N TYR A 45 -3.05 4.67 7.75
CA TYR A 45 -1.88 4.39 8.57
C TYR A 45 -1.49 2.93 8.37
N GLU A 46 -0.19 2.67 8.28
CA GLU A 46 0.36 1.32 8.21
C GLU A 46 1.46 1.16 9.26
N VAL A 47 1.47 0.02 9.95
CA VAL A 47 2.50 -0.28 10.95
C VAL A 47 3.84 -0.43 10.23
N GLY A 48 4.82 0.38 10.61
CA GLY A 48 6.13 0.39 9.97
C GLY A 48 6.22 1.24 8.70
N GLU A 49 5.22 2.07 8.41
CA GLU A 49 5.30 3.04 7.31
C GLU A 49 6.53 3.94 7.47
N GLY A 50 7.41 3.94 6.46
CA GLY A 50 8.66 4.70 6.46
C GLY A 50 9.79 4.13 7.33
N ILE A 51 9.61 2.97 7.97
CA ILE A 51 10.68 2.29 8.71
C ILE A 51 11.41 1.34 7.76
N GLU A 52 12.73 1.48 7.66
CA GLU A 52 13.55 0.53 6.91
C GLU A 52 13.46 -0.84 7.59
N LYS A 53 12.92 -1.82 6.86
CA LYS A 53 12.83 -3.19 7.34
C LYS A 53 14.24 -3.77 7.36
N LYS A 54 14.80 -3.92 8.56
CA LYS A 54 16.04 -4.68 8.75
C LYS A 54 15.76 -6.14 8.39
N GLU A 55 16.40 -6.64 7.34
CA GLU A 55 16.53 -8.08 7.12
C GLU A 55 17.67 -8.58 8.00
N GLU A 56 17.33 -9.07 9.18
CA GLU A 56 18.27 -9.77 10.04
C GLU A 56 18.36 -11.23 9.57
N ASN A 57 19.53 -11.62 9.06
CA ASN A 57 19.80 -13.00 8.70
C ASN A 57 20.04 -13.82 9.96
N PHE A 58 19.05 -14.64 10.32
CA PHE A 58 19.08 -15.50 11.50
C PHE A 58 20.35 -16.36 11.59
N ALA A 59 20.91 -16.79 10.45
CA ALA A 59 22.14 -17.58 10.44
C ALA A 59 23.35 -16.78 10.96
N ASP A 60 23.44 -15.49 10.63
CA ASP A 60 24.54 -14.64 11.05
C ASP A 60 24.43 -14.28 12.55
N GLU A 61 23.22 -14.10 13.07
CA GLU A 61 22.97 -13.94 14.51
C GLU A 61 23.37 -15.17 15.31
N VAL A 62 22.98 -16.36 14.85
CA VAL A 62 23.34 -17.63 15.51
C VAL A 62 24.85 -17.82 15.53
N MET A 63 25.54 -17.53 14.41
CA MET A 63 26.99 -17.63 14.32
C MET A 63 27.72 -16.61 15.21
N ALA A 64 27.18 -15.40 15.36
CA ALA A 64 27.72 -14.39 16.25
C ALA A 64 27.60 -14.80 17.73
N GLN A 65 26.48 -15.42 18.11
CA GLN A 65 26.27 -15.90 19.48
C GLN A 65 27.19 -17.06 19.85
N ILE A 66 27.44 -18.00 18.93
CA ILE A 66 28.40 -19.10 19.13
C ILE A 66 29.82 -18.56 19.32
N LYS A 67 30.27 -17.65 18.44
CA LYS A 67 31.62 -17.04 18.55
C LYS A 67 31.82 -16.23 19.83
N GLY A 68 30.79 -15.55 20.32
CA GLY A 68 30.85 -14.79 21.58
C GLY A 68 30.90 -15.66 22.84
N SER A 69 30.54 -16.94 22.74
CA SER A 69 30.57 -17.89 23.87
C SER A 69 31.89 -18.65 24.02
N GLU A 70 32.81 -18.53 23.04
CA GLU A 70 34.14 -19.17 23.04
C GLU A 70 35.26 -18.24 23.56
N SER A 71 34.92 -17.09 24.14
CA SER A 71 35.87 -16.15 24.80
C SER A 71 35.78 -16.22 26.33
#